data_AF-A0A832QNB5-F1
#
_entry.id   AF-A0A832QNB5-F1
#
_cell.length_a   1.000
_cell.length_b   1.000
_cell.length_c   1.000
_cell.angle_alpha   90.00
_cell.angle_beta   90.00
_cell.angle_gamma   90.00
#
_symmetry.space_group_name_H-M   'P 1'
#
loop_
_entity.id
_entity.type
_entity.pdbx_description
1 polymer ?
#
loop_
_entity_poly.entity_id
_entity_poly.type
_entity_poly.pdbx_seq_one_letter_code
_entity_poly.pdbx_strand_id
1 'polypeptide(L)'
;MELPITRPTYVSYGDEVEFDKFLEKLARKKHNGFIRITHASSEGHIIIKDGTPVAASYDRYMKSEAMEKILEIVNKMETLIELFELKESQIDYIIDINKVYKLEPSFSRKLKPPKIEEHPKITPIKKPTPKPKEPPTEEKPTPKPKE
;
A
#
# COMPACT_ATOMS: atom_id res chain seq x y z
N MET A 1 8.87 3.19 -23.41
CA MET A 1 7.52 3.74 -23.11
C MET A 1 7.65 5.25 -23.04
N GLU A 2 6.72 6.00 -23.61
CA GLU A 2 6.76 7.47 -23.60
C GLU A 2 6.11 8.01 -22.32
N LEU A 3 6.86 8.78 -21.52
CA LEU A 3 6.45 9.27 -20.19
C LEU A 3 6.82 10.75 -20.02
N PRO A 4 6.08 11.49 -19.18
CA PRO A 4 6.33 12.90 -18.95
C PRO A 4 7.61 13.13 -18.14
N ILE A 5 8.27 14.28 -18.37
CA ILE A 5 9.42 14.72 -17.57
C ILE A 5 8.92 15.42 -16.32
N THR A 6 8.93 14.72 -15.18
CA THR A 6 8.53 15.25 -13.87
C THR A 6 9.58 14.89 -12.81
N ARG A 7 9.50 15.51 -11.62
CA ARG A 7 10.38 15.15 -10.49
C ARG A 7 9.75 13.99 -9.70
N PRO A 8 10.54 13.07 -9.16
CA PRO A 8 10.01 12.00 -8.32
C PRO A 8 9.49 12.56 -7.00
N THR A 9 8.40 12.00 -6.51
CA THR A 9 7.83 12.28 -5.17
C THR A 9 8.35 11.32 -4.12
N TYR A 10 8.95 10.21 -4.53
CA TYR A 10 9.63 9.24 -3.67
C TYR A 10 10.80 8.59 -4.42
N VAL A 11 11.89 8.34 -3.70
CA VAL A 11 13.13 7.72 -4.20
C VAL A 11 13.66 6.77 -3.12
N SER A 12 14.07 5.58 -3.49
CA SER A 12 14.68 4.57 -2.60
C SER A 12 15.57 3.61 -3.36
N TYR A 13 16.51 2.98 -2.68
CA TYR A 13 17.19 1.79 -3.21
C TYR A 13 16.35 0.52 -2.99
N GLY A 14 16.56 -0.46 -3.85
CA GLY A 14 15.80 -1.70 -3.88
C GLY A 14 15.92 -2.55 -2.62
N ASP A 15 17.05 -2.49 -1.94
CA ASP A 15 17.29 -3.17 -0.65
C ASP A 15 16.69 -2.44 0.56
N GLU A 16 16.30 -1.17 0.39
CA GLU A 16 15.69 -0.34 1.44
C GLU A 16 14.16 -0.43 1.46
N VAL A 17 13.55 -1.01 0.42
CA VAL A 17 12.09 -1.07 0.27
C VAL A 17 11.61 -2.47 -0.07
N GLU A 18 10.66 -2.98 0.74
CA GLU A 18 9.91 -4.17 0.38
C GLU A 18 8.90 -3.81 -0.72
N PHE A 19 9.24 -4.12 -1.98
CA PHE A 19 8.49 -3.65 -3.15
C PHE A 19 7.00 -4.06 -3.13
N ASP A 20 6.68 -5.27 -2.66
CA ASP A 20 5.29 -5.72 -2.55
C ASP A 20 4.48 -4.86 -1.57
N LYS A 21 5.04 -4.56 -0.39
CA LYS A 21 4.41 -3.65 0.58
C LYS A 21 4.29 -2.23 0.03
N PHE A 22 5.25 -1.80 -0.78
CA PHE A 22 5.19 -0.52 -1.45
C PHE A 22 4.00 -0.47 -2.44
N LEU A 23 3.83 -1.49 -3.29
CA LEU A 23 2.68 -1.60 -4.18
C LEU A 23 1.34 -1.66 -3.41
N GLU A 24 1.28 -2.41 -2.30
CA GLU A 24 0.09 -2.43 -1.43
C GLU A 24 -0.28 -1.04 -0.89
N LYS A 25 0.73 -0.26 -0.48
CA LYS A 25 0.53 1.10 0.02
C LYS A 25 -0.04 2.01 -1.08
N LEU A 26 0.43 1.87 -2.32
CA LEU A 26 -0.10 2.59 -3.48
C LEU A 26 -1.55 2.18 -3.78
N ALA A 27 -1.84 0.88 -3.72
CA ALA A 27 -3.20 0.33 -3.88
C ALA A 27 -4.18 0.91 -2.87
N ARG A 28 -3.83 0.92 -1.58
CA ARG A 28 -4.67 1.47 -0.50
C ARG A 28 -4.95 2.96 -0.67
N LYS A 29 -3.98 3.71 -1.21
CA LYS A 29 -4.11 5.16 -1.46
C LYS A 29 -4.77 5.49 -2.79
N LYS A 30 -5.11 4.50 -3.62
CA LYS A 30 -5.55 4.69 -5.02
C LYS A 30 -4.62 5.63 -5.78
N HIS A 31 -3.32 5.42 -5.62
CA HIS A 31 -2.32 6.33 -6.17
C HIS A 31 -2.34 6.33 -7.71
N ASN A 32 -2.10 7.49 -8.31
CA ASN A 32 -1.99 7.66 -9.77
C ASN A 32 -0.59 8.18 -10.10
N GLY A 33 0.09 7.50 -11.00
CA GLY A 33 1.48 7.81 -11.28
C GLY A 33 2.18 6.76 -12.11
N PHE A 34 3.51 6.84 -12.12
CA PHE A 34 4.34 5.74 -12.60
C PHE A 34 5.54 5.54 -11.68
N ILE A 35 6.05 4.32 -11.69
CA ILE A 35 7.29 3.95 -11.02
C ILE A 35 8.36 3.80 -12.11
N ARG A 36 9.52 4.41 -11.92
CA ARG A 36 10.74 4.13 -12.68
C ARG A 36 11.65 3.24 -11.86
N ILE A 37 12.17 2.19 -12.47
CA ILE A 37 13.08 1.23 -11.87
C ILE A 37 14.36 1.22 -12.70
N THR A 38 15.47 1.69 -12.16
CA THR A 38 16.74 1.74 -12.87
C THR A 38 17.72 0.77 -12.24
N HIS A 39 18.30 -0.11 -13.04
CA HIS A 39 19.29 -1.10 -12.58
C HIS A 39 20.42 -1.20 -13.61
N ALA A 40 21.62 -0.81 -13.19
CA ALA A 40 22.77 -0.66 -14.09
C ALA A 40 22.43 0.24 -15.30
N SER A 41 22.46 -0.30 -16.52
CA SER A 41 22.11 0.42 -17.76
C SER A 41 20.67 0.18 -18.23
N SER A 42 19.87 -0.54 -17.45
CA SER A 42 18.51 -0.91 -17.82
C SER A 42 17.50 -0.07 -17.06
N GLU A 43 16.42 0.31 -17.75
CA GLU A 43 15.35 1.11 -17.19
C GLU A 43 14.00 0.42 -17.39
N GLY A 44 13.23 0.37 -16.31
CA GLY A 44 11.91 -0.17 -16.20
C GLY A 44 10.89 0.88 -15.80
N HIS A 45 9.66 0.67 -16.22
CA HIS A 45 8.55 1.55 -15.91
C HIS A 45 7.29 0.77 -15.62
N ILE A 46 6.53 1.21 -14.62
CA ILE A 46 5.21 0.68 -14.29
C ILE A 46 4.24 1.85 -14.19
N ILE A 47 3.17 1.85 -14.99
CA ILE A 47 2.09 2.82 -14.85
C ILE A 47 1.11 2.30 -13.79
N ILE A 48 0.77 3.16 -12.83
CA ILE A 48 -0.18 2.91 -11.75
C ILE A 48 -1.42 3.78 -11.98
N LYS A 49 -2.59 3.14 -12.13
CA LYS A 49 -3.90 3.79 -12.15
C LYS A 49 -4.76 3.27 -11.01
N ASP A 50 -5.31 4.16 -10.21
CA ASP A 50 -6.11 3.86 -9.01
C ASP A 50 -5.43 2.84 -8.09
N GLY A 51 -4.11 2.99 -7.94
CA GLY A 51 -3.28 2.12 -7.12
C GLY A 51 -3.00 0.73 -7.72
N THR A 52 -3.39 0.48 -8.97
CA THR A 52 -3.18 -0.80 -9.66
C THR A 52 -2.19 -0.64 -10.83
N PRO A 53 -1.21 -1.53 -11.00
CA PRO A 53 -0.40 -1.59 -12.21
C PRO A 53 -1.24 -1.88 -13.45
N VAL A 54 -1.14 -1.02 -14.46
CA VAL A 54 -1.92 -1.11 -15.71
C VAL A 54 -1.07 -1.21 -16.98
N ALA A 55 0.22 -0.86 -16.92
CA ALA A 55 1.17 -1.06 -18.01
C ALA A 55 2.58 -1.22 -17.46
N ALA A 56 3.43 -1.96 -18.18
CA ALA A 56 4.82 -2.15 -17.79
C ALA A 56 5.76 -2.28 -19.01
N SER A 57 6.98 -1.78 -18.85
CA SER A 57 8.10 -1.96 -19.79
C SER A 57 9.40 -2.12 -19.03
N TYR A 58 10.34 -2.89 -19.55
CA TYR A 58 11.69 -3.01 -19.00
C TYR A 58 12.65 -3.30 -20.15
N ASP A 59 13.50 -2.33 -20.52
CA ASP A 59 14.35 -2.43 -21.71
C ASP A 59 13.53 -2.86 -22.95
N ARG A 60 13.82 -4.02 -23.56
CA ARG A 60 13.07 -4.61 -24.68
C ARG A 60 11.80 -5.35 -24.28
N TYR A 61 11.62 -5.66 -23.00
CA TYR A 61 10.49 -6.42 -22.49
C TYR A 61 9.28 -5.51 -22.27
N MET A 62 8.09 -6.08 -22.40
CA MET A 62 6.81 -5.38 -22.29
C MET A 62 5.76 -6.21 -21.54
N LYS A 63 4.72 -5.56 -21.02
CA LYS A 63 3.58 -6.20 -20.35
C LYS A 63 4.04 -7.10 -19.18
N SER A 64 3.53 -8.33 -19.12
CA SER A 64 3.83 -9.30 -18.06
C SER A 64 5.32 -9.65 -18.00
N GLU A 65 5.98 -9.80 -19.15
CA GLU A 65 7.41 -10.13 -19.21
C GLU A 65 8.26 -9.01 -18.60
N ALA A 66 7.90 -7.75 -18.86
CA ALA A 66 8.55 -6.62 -18.22
C ALA A 66 8.37 -6.65 -16.69
N MET A 67 7.17 -6.98 -16.24
CA MET A 67 6.90 -7.06 -14.80
C MET A 67 7.69 -8.19 -14.13
N GLU A 68 7.78 -9.36 -14.75
CA GLU A 68 8.61 -10.47 -14.28
C GLU A 68 10.08 -10.05 -14.17
N LYS A 69 10.61 -9.37 -15.19
CA LYS A 69 11.99 -8.85 -15.17
C LYS A 69 12.22 -7.82 -14.07
N ILE A 70 11.25 -6.94 -13.83
CA ILE A 70 11.32 -5.97 -12.73
C ILE A 70 11.35 -6.70 -11.38
N LEU A 71 10.46 -7.66 -11.15
CA LEU A 71 10.39 -8.41 -9.89
C LEU A 71 11.69 -9.20 -9.60
N GLU A 72 12.40 -9.67 -10.63
CA GLU A 72 13.71 -10.32 -10.48
C GLU A 72 14.82 -9.37 -9.97
N ILE A 73 14.72 -8.06 -10.24
CA ILE A 73 15.79 -7.10 -9.96
C ILE A 73 15.44 -6.06 -8.90
N VAL A 74 14.15 -5.90 -8.56
CA VAL A 74 13.67 -4.77 -7.77
C VAL A 74 14.23 -4.73 -6.35
N ASN A 75 14.56 -5.89 -5.77
CA ASN A 75 15.10 -6.01 -4.42
C ASN A 75 16.65 -5.99 -4.36
N LYS A 76 17.33 -5.71 -5.49
CA LYS A 76 18.79 -5.62 -5.51
C LYS A 76 19.25 -4.23 -5.03
N MET A 77 20.37 -4.19 -4.30
CA MET A 77 20.94 -2.97 -3.71
C MET A 77 21.23 -1.87 -4.74
N GLU A 78 21.67 -2.24 -5.94
CA GLU A 78 22.00 -1.29 -7.01
C GLU A 78 20.78 -0.86 -7.85
N THR A 79 19.58 -1.28 -7.46
CA THR A 79 18.34 -0.87 -8.12
C THR A 79 17.81 0.41 -7.49
N LEU A 80 17.60 1.44 -8.30
CA LEU A 80 16.94 2.68 -7.91
C LEU A 80 15.45 2.61 -8.24
N ILE A 81 14.61 2.93 -7.27
CA ILE A 81 13.15 2.97 -7.42
C ILE A 81 12.68 4.40 -7.20
N GLU A 82 11.98 4.95 -8.19
CA GLU A 82 11.45 6.30 -8.17
C GLU A 82 9.95 6.29 -8.46
N LEU A 83 9.16 7.05 -7.70
CA LEU A 83 7.73 7.23 -7.91
C LEU A 83 7.44 8.65 -8.40
N PHE A 84 6.58 8.76 -9.39
CA PHE A 84 6.15 10.03 -9.97
C PHE A 84 4.63 10.12 -9.91
N GLU A 85 4.12 11.21 -9.36
CA GLU A 85 2.67 11.48 -9.31
C GLU A 85 2.17 12.05 -10.64
N LEU A 86 1.00 11.56 -11.07
CA LEU A 86 0.32 12.05 -12.26
C LEU A 86 -1.17 12.25 -11.98
N LYS A 87 -1.78 13.21 -12.68
CA LYS A 87 -3.23 13.35 -12.72
C LYS A 87 -3.85 12.20 -13.53
N GLU A 88 -5.08 11.84 -13.21
CA GLU A 88 -5.80 10.77 -13.91
C GLU A 88 -5.88 10.99 -15.42
N SER A 89 -6.16 12.23 -15.86
CA SER A 89 -6.19 12.57 -17.29
C SER A 89 -4.85 12.38 -18.01
N GLN A 90 -3.73 12.56 -17.29
CA GLN A 90 -2.40 12.31 -17.84
C GLN A 90 -2.15 10.80 -17.96
N ILE A 91 -2.59 10.02 -16.96
CA ILE A 91 -2.51 8.55 -17.01
C ILE A 91 -3.28 8.01 -18.21
N ASP A 92 -4.50 8.49 -18.44
CA ASP A 92 -5.32 8.05 -19.57
C ASP A 92 -4.66 8.34 -20.92
N TYR A 93 -4.11 9.55 -21.07
CA TYR A 93 -3.35 9.93 -22.27
C TYR A 93 -2.12 9.03 -22.47
N ILE A 94 -1.33 8.81 -21.42
CA ILE A 94 -0.13 7.98 -21.47
C ILE A 94 -0.48 6.54 -21.85
N ILE A 95 -1.56 5.97 -21.30
CA ILE A 95 -2.01 4.61 -21.64
C ILE A 95 -2.44 4.54 -23.10
N ASP A 96 -3.11 5.57 -23.63
CA ASP A 96 -3.60 5.59 -25.01
C ASP A 96 -2.46 5.58 -26.04
N ILE A 97 -1.37 6.31 -25.77
CA ILE A 97 -0.18 6.30 -26.63
C ILE A 97 0.69 5.05 -26.41
N ASN A 98 0.63 4.44 -25.23
CA ASN A 98 1.46 3.29 -24.84
C ASN A 98 0.71 1.94 -24.82
N LYS A 99 -0.32 1.77 -25.66
CA LYS A 99 -1.20 0.57 -25.68
C LYS A 99 -0.47 -0.77 -25.70
N VAL A 100 0.68 -0.84 -26.38
CA VAL A 100 1.49 -2.07 -26.51
C VAL A 100 2.05 -2.56 -25.18
N TYR A 101 2.16 -1.69 -24.17
CA TYR A 101 2.69 -2.00 -22.84
C TYR A 101 1.62 -2.35 -21.82
N LYS A 102 0.33 -2.25 -22.19
CA LYS A 102 -0.80 -2.46 -21.29
C LYS A 102 -0.84 -3.90 -20.76
N LEU A 103 -1.01 -4.03 -19.45
CA LEU A 103 -1.16 -5.31 -18.78
C LEU A 103 -2.55 -5.88 -19.02
N GLU A 104 -2.62 -7.20 -19.18
CA GLU A 104 -3.88 -7.92 -19.18
C GLU A 104 -4.51 -7.88 -17.79
N PRO A 105 -5.85 -7.75 -17.65
CA PRO A 105 -6.54 -7.71 -16.35
C PRO A 105 -6.27 -8.91 -15.44
N SER A 106 -5.82 -10.03 -16.01
CA SER A 106 -5.45 -11.24 -15.28
C SER A 106 -4.16 -11.08 -14.48
N PHE A 107 -3.23 -10.25 -14.93
CA PHE A 107 -1.95 -10.02 -14.25
C PHE A 107 -2.13 -9.20 -12.96
N SER A 108 -3.02 -8.19 -12.98
CA SER A 108 -3.37 -7.40 -11.79
C SER A 108 -3.97 -8.26 -10.66
N ARG A 109 -4.52 -9.45 -10.96
CA ARG A 109 -5.00 -10.39 -9.94
C ARG A 109 -3.87 -11.19 -9.28
N LYS A 110 -2.75 -11.42 -9.97
CA LYS A 110 -1.59 -12.16 -9.44
C LYS A 110 -0.74 -11.34 -8.49
N LEU A 111 -0.76 -10.01 -8.64
CA LEU A 111 -0.13 -9.06 -7.71
C LEU A 111 -0.98 -8.76 -6.47
N LYS A 112 -2.13 -9.42 -6.29
CA LYS A 112 -2.89 -9.28 -5.05
C LYS A 112 -2.08 -9.91 -3.91
N PRO A 113 -1.94 -9.24 -2.77
CA PRO A 113 -1.36 -9.87 -1.60
C PRO A 113 -2.17 -11.13 -1.25
N PRO A 114 -1.53 -12.12 -0.58
CA PRO A 114 -2.27 -13.26 -0.03
C PRO A 114 -3.46 -12.71 0.76
N LYS A 115 -4.61 -13.40 0.63
CA LYS A 115 -5.79 -13.11 1.46
C LYS A 115 -5.28 -12.91 2.88
N ILE A 116 -5.55 -11.73 3.43
CA ILE A 116 -5.47 -11.52 4.86
C ILE A 116 -6.35 -12.62 5.44
N GLU A 117 -5.75 -13.66 6.02
CA GLU A 117 -6.48 -14.51 6.95
C GLU A 117 -7.02 -13.55 8.00
N GLU A 118 -8.34 -13.42 8.05
CA GLU A 118 -9.00 -12.70 9.12
C GLU A 118 -8.48 -13.28 10.43
N HIS A 119 -7.55 -12.56 11.07
CA HIS A 119 -7.19 -12.84 12.45
C HIS A 119 -8.51 -12.93 13.22
N PRO A 120 -8.74 -14.01 13.99
CA PRO A 120 -10.00 -14.17 14.70
C PRO A 120 -10.25 -12.93 15.54
N LYS A 121 -11.44 -12.35 15.40
CA LYS A 121 -11.93 -11.21 16.18
C LYS A 121 -11.54 -11.42 17.63
N ILE A 122 -10.56 -10.65 18.11
CA ILE A 122 -10.31 -10.53 19.54
C ILE A 122 -11.54 -9.81 20.08
N THR A 123 -12.43 -10.57 20.72
CA THR A 123 -13.51 -10.02 21.53
C THR A 123 -12.92 -9.01 22.52
N PRO A 124 -13.51 -7.81 22.68
CA PRO A 124 -13.02 -6.88 23.68
C PRO A 124 -13.15 -7.53 25.06
N ILE A 125 -12.03 -7.73 25.74
CA ILE A 125 -12.01 -8.04 27.16
C ILE A 125 -12.73 -6.88 27.86
N LYS A 126 -13.92 -7.16 28.42
CA LYS A 126 -14.66 -6.23 29.27
C LYS A 126 -13.73 -5.77 30.39
N LYS A 127 -13.36 -4.48 30.39
CA LYS A 127 -12.84 -3.84 31.61
C LYS A 127 -13.86 -4.06 32.74
N PRO A 128 -13.45 -4.44 33.96
CA PRO A 128 -14.37 -4.47 35.09
C PRO A 128 -14.84 -3.05 35.38
N THR A 129 -16.15 -2.84 35.34
CA THR A 129 -16.80 -1.64 35.85
C THR A 129 -16.56 -1.51 37.36
N PRO A 130 -16.15 -0.34 37.88
CA PRO A 130 -16.13 -0.11 39.31
C PRO A 130 -17.56 -0.10 39.85
N LYS A 131 -17.82 -0.90 40.90
CA LYS A 131 -19.11 -0.95 41.62
C LYS A 131 -19.50 0.46 42.11
N PRO A 132 -20.77 0.87 41.98
CA PRO A 132 -21.29 2.06 42.63
C PRO A 132 -21.17 1.92 44.14
N LYS A 133 -20.64 2.96 44.81
CA LYS A 133 -20.74 3.11 46.27
C LYS A 133 -22.22 3.31 46.62
N GLU A 134 -22.81 2.38 47.37
CA GLU A 134 -24.06 2.65 48.08
C GLU A 134 -23.81 3.75 49.13
N PRO A 135 -24.68 4.77 49.23
CA PRO A 135 -24.60 5.72 50.32
C PRO A 135 -25.08 5.03 51.62
N PRO A 136 -24.36 5.17 52.75
CA PRO A 136 -24.90 4.74 54.02
C PRO A 136 -26.09 5.63 54.39
N THR A 137 -27.25 4.99 54.46
CA THR A 137 -28.51 5.52 55.00
C THR A 137 -28.31 6.02 56.43
N GLU A 138 -28.71 7.27 56.70
CA GLU A 138 -28.90 7.81 58.04
C GLU A 138 -29.98 7.00 58.78
N GLU A 139 -29.58 6.16 59.73
CA GLU A 139 -30.47 5.70 60.80
C GLU A 139 -30.22 6.53 62.06
N LYS A 140 -31.33 7.14 62.52
CA LYS A 140 -31.45 8.07 63.64
C LYS A 140 -30.91 7.53 64.98
N PRO A 141 -30.49 8.44 65.90
CA PRO A 141 -30.03 8.08 67.23
C PRO A 141 -31.19 7.95 68.23
N THR A 142 -31.14 6.94 69.11
CA THR A 142 -31.87 6.90 70.40
C THR A 142 -31.20 5.90 71.36
N PRO A 143 -31.36 6.00 72.70
CA PRO A 143 -30.26 6.38 73.59
C PRO A 143 -29.93 5.39 74.72
N LYS A 144 -28.73 5.57 75.31
CA LYS A 144 -28.19 5.23 76.65
C LYS A 144 -28.74 4.00 77.42
N PRO A 145 -27.85 3.21 78.03
CA PRO A 145 -28.10 2.58 79.31
C PRO A 145 -27.65 3.50 80.47
N LYS A 146 -28.53 3.65 81.47
CA LYS A 146 -28.19 3.94 82.87
C LYS A 146 -28.20 2.59 83.61
N GLU A 147 -27.09 2.21 84.21
CA GLU A 147 -26.91 1.83 85.62
C GLU A 147 -25.47 1.37 85.85
#